data_AF-A0A914PLB6-F1
#
_entry.id   AF-A0A914PLB6-F1
#
_cell.length_a   1.000
_cell.length_b   1.000
_cell.length_c   1.000
_cell.angle_alpha   90.00
_cell.angle_beta   90.00
_cell.angle_gamma   90.00
#
_symmetry.space_group_name_H-M   'P 1'
#
loop_
_entity.id
_entity.type
_entity.pdbx_description
1 polymer ?
#
loop_
_entity_poly.entity_id
_entity_poly.type
_entity_poly.pdbx_seq_one_letter_code
_entity_poly.pdbx_strand_id
1 'polypeptide(L)' 'MKDKKKQEINTDGWVQDRKQNIPTQKNGSDCGMFACKFAEYASRRAKIDFDQKHMQYFRKRMVWEFFQQRLM' A
#
# COMPACT_ATOMS: atom_id res chain seq x y z
N MET A 1 24.84 -5.98 -6.47
CA MET A 1 23.57 -6.70 -6.79
C MET A 1 23.18 -6.28 -8.19
N LYS A 2 23.05 -7.22 -9.13
CA LYS A 2 22.77 -6.88 -10.53
C LYS A 2 21.27 -6.82 -10.80
N ASP A 3 20.83 -5.79 -11.53
CA ASP A 3 19.45 -5.65 -11.95
C ASP A 3 19.10 -6.62 -13.11
N LYS A 4 17.85 -6.57 -13.59
CA LYS A 4 17.40 -7.38 -14.74
C LYS A 4 18.13 -7.05 -16.05
N LYS A 5 18.83 -5.91 -16.12
CA LYS A 5 19.66 -5.46 -17.25
C LYS A 5 21.15 -5.80 -17.03
N LYS A 6 21.49 -6.56 -15.99
CA LYS A 6 22.86 -6.96 -15.59
C LYS A 6 23.75 -5.80 -15.12
N GLN A 7 23.17 -4.65 -14.75
CA GLN A 7 23.90 -3.50 -14.23
C GLN A 7 24.00 -3.58 -12.70
N GLU A 8 25.14 -3.18 -12.13
CA GLU A 8 25.27 -3.07 -10.68
C GLU A 8 24.37 -1.94 -10.16
N ILE A 9 23.55 -2.26 -9.17
CA ILE A 9 22.74 -1.27 -8.46
C ILE A 9 23.59 -0.68 -7.35
N ASN A 10 23.83 0.64 -7.39
CA ASN A 10 24.39 1.34 -6.25
C ASN A 10 23.29 1.55 -5.19
N THR A 11 23.48 0.93 -4.03
CA THR A 11 22.58 1.03 -2.87
C THR A 11 23.12 1.97 -1.79
N ASP A 12 24.19 2.72 -2.05
CA ASP A 12 24.73 3.71 -1.12
C ASP A 12 23.65 4.73 -0.72
N GLY A 13 23.47 4.92 0.58
CA GLY A 13 22.44 5.82 1.13
C GLY A 13 21.02 5.25 1.19
N TRP A 14 20.77 4.02 0.72
CA TRP A 14 19.47 3.38 0.89
C TRP A 14 19.29 2.92 2.35
N VAL A 15 18.13 3.24 2.92
CA VAL A 15 17.78 2.85 4.28
C VAL A 15 16.54 1.97 4.27
N GLN A 16 16.61 0.83 4.94
CA GLN A 16 15.43 0.00 5.18
C GLN A 16 14.66 0.55 6.38
N ASP A 17 13.51 1.17 6.13
CA ASP A 17 12.63 1.66 7.17
C ASP A 17 11.49 0.66 7.43
N ARG A 18 11.40 0.17 8.68
CA ARG A 18 10.32 -0.68 9.16
C ARG A 18 9.43 0.13 10.09
N LYS A 19 8.35 0.68 9.54
CA LYS A 19 7.38 1.45 10.33
C LYS A 19 6.73 0.58 11.39
N GLN A 20 6.77 1.03 12.63
CA GLN A 20 6.00 0.50 13.75
C GLN A 20 4.76 1.37 13.97
N ASN A 21 3.76 0.85 14.71
CA ASN A 21 2.53 1.58 15.05
C ASN A 21 1.70 2.03 13.83
N ILE A 22 1.78 1.29 12.74
CA ILE A 22 0.90 1.47 11.58
C ILE A 22 -0.38 0.66 11.76
N PRO A 23 -1.48 1.02 11.07
CA PRO A 23 -2.70 0.23 11.10
C PRO A 23 -2.45 -1.22 10.65
N THR A 24 -2.93 -2.18 11.41
CA THR A 24 -2.79 -3.61 11.11
C THR A 24 -4.14 -4.26 10.83
N GLN A 25 -4.13 -5.28 9.98
CA GLN A 25 -5.30 -6.12 9.77
C GLN A 25 -5.59 -6.95 11.03
N LYS A 26 -6.88 -7.17 11.32
CA LYS A 26 -7.37 -7.98 12.45
C LYS A 26 -8.10 -9.25 11.99
N ASN A 27 -7.94 -9.62 10.73
CA ASN A 27 -8.51 -10.82 10.12
C ASN A 27 -7.56 -11.40 9.06
N GLY A 28 -7.90 -12.55 8.48
CA GLY A 28 -7.08 -13.23 7.47
C GLY A 28 -7.36 -12.82 6.01
N SER A 29 -8.32 -11.92 5.75
CA SER A 29 -8.80 -11.66 4.38
C SER A 29 -8.57 -10.23 3.88
N ASP A 30 -8.22 -9.27 4.76
CA ASP A 30 -7.98 -7.88 4.41
C ASP A 30 -6.53 -7.56 3.99
N CYS A 31 -5.61 -8.54 3.96
CA CYS A 31 -4.21 -8.29 3.60
C CYS A 31 -4.04 -7.57 2.26
N GLY A 32 -4.80 -7.98 1.23
CA GLY A 32 -4.81 -7.32 -0.07
C GLY A 32 -5.36 -5.90 -0.01
N MET A 33 -6.38 -5.66 0.82
CA MET A 33 -6.94 -4.31 1.00
C MET A 33 -5.94 -3.37 1.68
N PHE A 34 -5.26 -3.83 2.74
CA PHE A 34 -4.20 -3.05 3.39
C PHE A 34 -3.04 -2.78 2.41
N ALA A 35 -2.60 -3.77 1.64
CA ALA A 35 -1.54 -3.58 0.64
C ALA A 35 -1.91 -2.50 -0.38
N CYS A 36 -3.11 -2.55 -0.97
CA CYS A 36 -3.58 -1.54 -1.91
C CYS A 36 -3.72 -0.16 -1.26
N LYS A 37 -4.23 -0.07 -0.02
CA LYS A 37 -4.39 1.23 0.66
C LYS A 37 -3.06 1.81 1.07
N PHE A 38 -2.09 1.03 1.55
CA PHE A 38 -0.75 1.53 1.78
C PHE A 38 -0.10 2.04 0.49
N ALA A 39 -0.26 1.33 -0.64
CA ALA A 39 0.24 1.77 -1.93
C ALA A 39 -0.41 3.08 -2.40
N GLU A 40 -1.73 3.24 -2.22
CA GLU A 40 -2.46 4.47 -2.55
C GLU A 40 -1.98 5.67 -1.74
N TYR A 41 -1.77 5.51 -0.43
CA TYR A 41 -1.29 6.60 0.43
C TYR A 41 0.17 6.95 0.12
N ALA A 42 1.01 5.94 -0.12
CA ALA A 42 2.40 6.13 -0.50
C ALA A 42 2.54 6.87 -1.84
N SER A 43 1.74 6.50 -2.86
CA SER A 43 1.78 7.17 -4.17
C SER A 43 1.34 8.63 -4.11
N ARG A 44 0.41 8.96 -3.22
CA ARG A 44 -0.06 10.34 -2.96
C ARG A 44 0.82 11.11 -1.95
N ARG A 45 1.84 10.48 -1.36
CA ARG A 45 2.63 11.02 -0.22
C ARG A 45 1.74 11.50 0.93
N ALA A 46 0.63 10.81 1.16
CA ALA A 46 -0.36 11.15 2.17
C ALA A 46 -0.04 10.49 3.52
N LYS A 47 -0.43 11.15 4.61
CA LYS A 47 -0.38 10.54 5.95
C LYS A 47 -1.42 9.45 6.04
N ILE A 48 -1.01 8.28 6.52
CA ILE A 48 -1.93 7.15 6.77
C ILE A 48 -2.86 7.52 7.94
N ASP A 49 -4.16 7.55 7.69
CA ASP A 49 -5.22 7.86 8.67
C ASP A 49 -6.35 6.81 8.68
N PHE A 50 -6.22 5.73 7.91
CA PHE A 50 -7.17 4.63 7.92
C PHE A 50 -6.85 3.57 8.99
N ASP A 51 -7.81 2.69 9.26
CA ASP A 51 -7.66 1.53 10.13
C ASP A 51 -8.59 0.39 9.69
N GLN A 52 -8.59 -0.72 10.45
CA GLN A 52 -9.42 -1.90 10.17
C GLN A 52 -10.93 -1.60 10.00
N LYS A 53 -11.48 -0.58 10.66
CA LYS A 53 -12.93 -0.28 10.59
C LYS A 53 -13.35 0.22 9.21
N HIS A 54 -12.40 0.76 8.44
CA HIS A 54 -12.64 1.29 7.09
C HIS A 54 -12.65 0.21 6.01
N MET A 55 -12.19 -1.02 6.30
CA MET A 55 -11.98 -2.06 5.28
C MET A 55 -13.27 -2.45 4.55
N GLN A 56 -14.41 -2.49 5.25
CA GLN A 56 -15.71 -2.78 4.62
C GLN A 56 -16.10 -1.71 3.59
N TYR A 57 -15.86 -0.44 3.90
CA TYR A 57 -16.09 0.67 2.97
C TYR A 57 -15.12 0.59 1.80
N PHE A 58 -13.83 0.40 2.06
CA PHE A 58 -12.82 0.32 1.00
C PHE A 58 -13.03 -0.85 0.04
N ARG A 59 -13.53 -1.99 0.49
CA ARG A 59 -13.89 -3.12 -0.38
C ARG A 59 -14.96 -2.70 -1.39
N LYS A 60 -16.05 -2.08 -0.91
CA LYS A 60 -17.14 -1.58 -1.77
C LYS A 60 -16.63 -0.49 -2.71
N ARG A 61 -15.82 0.43 -2.19
CA ARG A 61 -15.23 1.53 -2.95
C ARG A 61 -14.34 1.02 -4.08
N MET A 62 -13.48 0.03 -3.80
CA MET A 62 -12.56 -0.54 -4.78
C MET A 62 -13.30 -1.21 -5.94
N VAL A 63 -14.39 -1.94 -5.66
CA VAL A 63 -15.24 -2.51 -6.71
C VAL A 63 -15.81 -1.41 -7.61
N TRP A 64 -16.31 -0.33 -7.01
CA TRP A 64 -16.81 0.81 -7.76
C TRP A 64 -15.71 1.50 -8.58
N GLU A 65 -14.54 1.78 -7.98
CA GLU A 65 -13.37 2.39 -8.63
C GLU A 65 -12.90 1.55 -9.83
N PHE A 66 -12.97 0.22 -9.71
CA PHE A 66 -12.64 -0.71 -10.79
C PHE A 66 -13.59 -0.57 -11.98
N PHE A 67 -14.90 -0.57 -11.75
CA PHE A 67 -15.88 -0.38 -12.82
C PHE A 67 -15.81 1.00 -13.47
N GLN A 68 -15.50 2.03 -12.69
CA GLN A 68 -15.36 3.40 -13.20
C GLN A 68 -13.98 3.70 -13.80
N GLN A 69 -13.02 2.78 -13.64
CA GLN A 69 -11.60 2.99 -13.97
C GLN A 69 -11.05 4.30 -13.41
N ARG A 70 -11.53 4.71 -12.23
CA ARG A 70 -11.21 6.01 -11.63
C ARG A 70 -11.08 5.89 -10.12
N LEU A 71 -9.92 6.29 -9.61
CA LEU A 71 -9.67 6.46 -8.19
C LEU A 71 -10.36 7.73 -7.68
N MET A 72 -10.98 7.65 -6.50
CA MET A 72 -11.56 8.79 -5.80
C MET A 72 -10.57 9.49 -4.88
#